data_AF-A0A2T4LJR9-F1
#
_entry.id   AF-A0A2T4LJR9-F1
#
_cell.length_a   1.000
_cell.length_b   1.000
_cell.length_c   1.000
_cell.angle_alpha   90.00
_cell.angle_beta   90.00
_cell.angle_gamma   90.00
#
_symmetry.space_group_name_H-M   'P 1'
#
loop_
_entity.id
_entity.type
_entity.pdbx_description
1 polymer ?
#
loop_
_entity_poly.entity_id
_entity_poly.type
_entity_poly.pdbx_seq_one_letter_code
_entity_poly.pdbx_strand_id
1 'polypeptide(L)'
;MSIKFKDRDNNDVLLKFKEENDFADATHVLTIPIYTNKLLFTQHKKRGIEFPGGKVEVNEASQEAAIRELHEETGATVKEMHY
;
A
#
# COMPACT_ATOMS: atom_id res chain seq x y z
N MET A 1 -9.47 16.30 0.41
CA MET A 1 -10.62 15.81 -0.40
C MET A 1 -10.93 14.38 0.03
N SER A 2 -12.20 14.01 0.19
CA SER A 2 -12.60 12.67 0.62
C SER A 2 -13.68 12.07 -0.28
N ILE A 3 -13.58 10.78 -0.58
CA ILE A 3 -14.48 10.04 -1.46
C ILE A 3 -15.08 8.87 -0.67
N LYS A 4 -16.40 8.68 -0.76
CA LYS A 4 -17.11 7.54 -0.17
C LYS A 4 -17.65 6.64 -1.29
N PHE A 5 -17.41 5.35 -1.20
CA PHE A 5 -17.90 4.37 -2.17
C PHE A 5 -18.05 2.99 -1.53
N LYS A 6 -18.63 2.04 -2.29
CA LYS A 6 -18.73 0.63 -1.92
C LYS A 6 -17.64 -0.17 -2.62
N ASP A 7 -16.94 -1.03 -1.88
CA ASP A 7 -15.99 -1.98 -2.49
C ASP A 7 -16.72 -3.13 -3.20
N ARG A 8 -15.94 -4.11 -3.71
CA ARG A 8 -16.46 -5.28 -4.41
C ARG A 8 -17.37 -6.16 -3.53
N ASP A 9 -17.15 -6.15 -2.22
CA ASP A 9 -17.90 -6.94 -1.25
C ASP A 9 -19.00 -6.12 -0.56
N ASN A 10 -19.30 -4.91 -1.10
CA ASN A 10 -20.32 -3.97 -0.63
C ASN A 10 -20.03 -3.34 0.76
N ASN A 11 -18.78 -3.35 1.21
CA ASN A 11 -18.36 -2.64 2.41
C ASN A 11 -18.22 -1.13 2.11
N ASP A 12 -18.46 -0.29 3.12
CA ASP A 12 -18.23 1.15 3.01
C ASP A 12 -16.74 1.47 3.06
N VAL A 13 -16.25 2.16 2.04
CA VAL A 13 -14.88 2.66 1.97
C VAL A 13 -14.88 4.18 1.96
N LEU A 14 -14.07 4.77 2.84
CA LEU A 14 -13.76 6.19 2.88
C LEU A 14 -12.31 6.40 2.45
N LEU A 15 -12.10 6.91 1.24
CA LEU A 15 -10.79 7.30 0.75
C LEU A 15 -10.53 8.77 1.09
N LYS A 16 -9.41 9.04 1.76
CA LYS A 16 -8.89 10.38 2.03
C LYS A 16 -7.46 10.46 1.54
N PHE A 17 -7.12 11.54 0.86
CA PHE A 17 -5.74 11.89 0.55
C PHE A 17 -5.14 12.65 1.73
N LYS A 18 -3.85 12.41 1.97
CA LYS A 18 -3.09 12.99 3.06
C LYS A 18 -3.13 14.52 3.07
N GLU A 19 -3.24 15.10 4.25
CA GLU A 19 -3.02 16.53 4.53
C GLU A 19 -1.66 16.76 5.23
N GLU A 20 -1.14 18.00 5.26
CA GLU A 20 0.22 18.30 5.75
C GLU A 20 0.55 17.76 7.16
N ASN A 21 -0.45 17.58 8.02
CA ASN A 21 -0.29 17.14 9.41
C ASN A 21 -0.77 15.71 9.70
N ASP A 22 -1.05 14.93 8.66
CA ASP A 22 -1.48 13.54 8.83
C ASP A 22 -0.28 12.62 9.15
N PHE A 23 -0.44 11.82 10.20
CA PHE A 23 0.50 10.77 10.59
C PHE A 23 -0.02 9.41 10.14
N ALA A 24 0.88 8.55 9.68
CA ALA A 24 0.55 7.18 9.29
C ALA A 24 0.50 6.29 10.53
N ASP A 25 -0.70 5.85 10.91
CA ASP A 25 -0.94 4.87 12.00
C ASP A 25 -1.74 3.65 11.53
N ALA A 26 -1.67 3.37 10.23
CA ALA A 26 -2.45 2.31 9.60
C ALA A 26 -1.98 0.92 10.04
N THR A 27 -2.92 -0.02 10.16
CA THR A 27 -2.64 -1.45 10.41
C THR A 27 -2.27 -2.23 9.15
N HIS A 28 -2.54 -1.65 7.98
CA HIS A 28 -2.27 -2.24 6.67
C HIS A 28 -1.71 -1.17 5.72
N VAL A 29 -0.91 -1.61 4.76
CA VAL A 29 -0.29 -0.76 3.76
C VAL A 29 -0.52 -1.31 2.35
N LEU A 30 -0.61 -0.41 1.38
CA LEU A 30 -0.68 -0.74 -0.04
C LEU A 30 0.24 0.23 -0.79
N THR A 31 1.17 -0.31 -1.56
CA THR A 31 2.17 0.48 -2.29
C THR A 31 1.82 0.49 -3.77
N ILE A 32 1.85 1.65 -4.42
CA ILE A 32 1.70 1.79 -5.88
C ILE A 32 3.08 2.07 -6.49
N PRO A 33 3.92 1.06 -6.74
CA PRO A 33 5.28 1.26 -7.22
C PRO A 33 5.33 1.54 -8.73
N ILE A 34 6.21 2.46 -9.11
CA ILE A 34 6.54 2.77 -10.50
C ILE A 34 8.00 2.38 -10.75
N TYR A 35 8.22 1.41 -11.63
CA TYR A 35 9.55 0.95 -12.05
C TYR A 35 9.67 1.07 -13.57
N THR A 36 10.69 1.79 -14.06
CA THR A 36 10.92 2.00 -15.50
C THR A 36 9.69 2.53 -16.25
N ASN A 37 8.97 3.50 -15.66
CA ASN A 37 7.71 4.07 -16.16
C ASN A 37 6.57 3.04 -16.33
N LYS A 38 6.60 1.94 -15.57
CA LYS A 38 5.56 0.92 -15.54
C LYS A 38 5.14 0.65 -14.10
N LEU A 39 3.86 0.29 -13.94
CA LEU A 39 3.37 -0.22 -12.66
C LEU A 39 3.98 -1.59 -12.40
N LEU A 40 4.50 -1.76 -11.19
CA LEU A 40 4.99 -3.05 -10.70
C LEU A 40 3.91 -3.70 -9.84
N PHE A 41 3.59 -4.94 -10.15
CA PHE A 41 2.60 -5.74 -9.43
C PHE A 41 3.26 -6.97 -8.83
N THR A 42 2.61 -7.56 -7.83
CA THR A 42 2.88 -8.93 -7.39
C THR A 42 1.77 -9.88 -7.82
N GLN A 43 2.04 -11.19 -7.77
CA GLN A 43 1.05 -12.23 -8.01
C GLN A 43 0.86 -13.05 -6.75
N HIS A 44 -0.14 -12.67 -5.96
CA HIS A 44 -0.50 -13.39 -4.75
C HIS A 44 -1.18 -14.73 -5.08
N LYS A 45 -0.72 -15.80 -4.42
CA LYS A 45 -1.10 -17.20 -4.72
C LYS A 45 -2.60 -17.48 -4.76
N LYS A 46 -3.40 -16.72 -3.99
CA LYS A 46 -4.88 -16.87 -3.93
C LYS A 46 -5.65 -15.71 -4.57
N ARG A 47 -5.10 -14.49 -4.55
CA ARG A 47 -5.81 -13.26 -4.91
C ARG A 47 -5.56 -12.84 -6.36
N GLY A 48 -4.48 -13.32 -6.96
CA GLY A 48 -4.08 -12.97 -8.32
C GLY A 48 -3.16 -11.76 -8.34
N ILE A 49 -3.28 -10.96 -9.41
CA ILE A 49 -2.44 -9.78 -9.64
C ILE A 49 -2.94 -8.63 -8.77
N GLU A 50 -2.06 -8.09 -7.95
CA GLU A 50 -2.36 -6.94 -7.10
C GLU A 50 -1.13 -6.06 -6.88
N PHE A 51 -1.36 -4.87 -6.34
CA PHE A 51 -0.28 -4.02 -5.87
C PHE A 51 0.32 -4.60 -4.58
N PRO A 52 1.65 -4.45 -4.36
CA PRO A 52 2.27 -4.97 -3.16
C PRO A 52 1.74 -4.32 -1.90
N GLY A 53 1.57 -5.11 -0.83
CA GLY A 53 1.05 -4.60 0.42
C GLY A 53 0.68 -5.68 1.42
N GLY A 54 0.58 -5.29 2.68
CA GLY A 54 0.38 -6.23 3.76
C GLY A 54 0.10 -5.56 5.09
N LYS A 55 0.34 -6.32 6.15
CA LYS A 55 0.10 -5.87 7.53
C LYS A 55 1.30 -5.13 8.05
N VAL A 56 1.04 -4.12 8.86
CA VAL A 56 2.08 -3.49 9.69
C VAL A 56 2.32 -4.38 10.90
N GLU A 57 3.58 -4.75 11.13
CA GLU A 57 3.98 -5.57 12.27
C GLU A 57 4.03 -4.78 13.57
N VAL A 58 4.12 -5.50 14.69
CA VAL A 58 4.23 -4.87 16.02
C VAL A 58 5.56 -4.12 16.10
N ASN A 59 5.49 -2.84 16.48
CA ASN A 59 6.62 -1.90 16.53
C ASN A 59 7.20 -1.50 15.15
N GLU A 60 6.45 -1.71 14.07
CA GLU A 60 6.81 -1.27 12.72
C GLU A 60 6.06 0.00 12.34
N ALA A 61 6.73 0.98 11.74
CA ALA A 61 6.05 2.13 11.14
C ALA A 61 5.39 1.74 9.82
N SER A 62 4.26 2.36 9.45
CA SER A 62 3.58 2.05 8.17
C SER A 62 4.51 2.20 6.96
N GLN A 63 5.44 3.17 6.97
CA GLN A 63 6.42 3.31 5.89
C GLN A 63 7.42 2.13 5.83
N GLU A 64 7.85 1.62 6.98
CA GLU A 64 8.76 0.47 7.06
C GLU A 64 8.05 -0.80 6.53
N ALA A 65 6.80 -1.01 6.93
CA ALA A 65 5.96 -2.09 6.43
C ALA A 65 5.83 -2.04 4.90
N ALA A 66 5.57 -0.85 4.33
CA ALA A 66 5.41 -0.69 2.88
C ALA A 66 6.70 -1.03 2.12
N ILE A 67 7.87 -0.69 2.68
CA ILE A 67 9.18 -1.02 2.11
C ILE A 67 9.44 -2.53 2.21
N ARG A 68 9.17 -3.14 3.36
CA ARG A 68 9.34 -4.58 3.61
C ARG A 68 8.46 -5.40 2.68
N GLU A 69 7.16 -5.13 2.64
CA GLU A 69 6.18 -5.84 1.80
C GLU A 69 6.53 -5.72 0.31
N LEU A 70 6.90 -4.53 -0.16
CA LEU A 70 7.36 -4.35 -1.54
C LEU A 70 8.55 -5.26 -1.86
N HIS A 71 9.54 -5.31 -0.97
CA HIS A 71 10.72 -6.14 -1.15
C HIS A 71 10.39 -7.64 -1.08
N GLU A 72 9.59 -8.08 -0.11
CA GLU A 72 9.20 -9.49 0.05
C GLU A 72 8.39 -10.02 -1.14
N GLU A 73 7.47 -9.22 -1.66
CA GLU A 73 6.55 -9.66 -2.71
C GLU A 73 7.08 -9.47 -4.14
N THR A 74 8.08 -8.61 -4.34
CA THR A 74 8.59 -8.28 -5.69
C THR A 74 10.12 -8.29 -5.83
N GLY A 75 10.86 -8.28 -4.72
CA GLY A 75 12.32 -8.12 -4.70
C GLY A 75 12.80 -6.69 -4.99
N ALA A 76 11.89 -5.71 -5.12
CA ALA A 76 12.27 -4.33 -5.43
C ALA A 76 12.84 -3.58 -4.22
N THR A 77 13.75 -2.65 -4.49
CA THR A 77 14.28 -1.70 -3.49
C THR A 77 13.73 -0.30 -3.76
N VAL A 78 13.25 0.37 -2.71
CA VAL A 78 12.69 1.71 -2.81
C VAL A 78 13.79 2.74 -3.08
N LYS A 79 13.59 3.56 -4.11
CA LYS A 79 14.42 4.74 -4.39
C LYS A 79 13.87 6.01 -3.73
N GLU A 80 12.56 6.19 -3.85
CA GLU A 80 11.82 7.33 -3.32
C GLU A 80 10.40 6.85 -2.99
N MET A 81 9.83 7.36 -1.91
CA MET A 81 8.48 7.02 -1.48
C MET A 81 7.80 8.27 -0.94
N HIS A 82 6.52 8.41 -1.28
CA HIS A 82 5.66 9.44 -0.72
C HIS A 82 4.49 8.75 -0.03
N TYR A 83 4.17 9.27 1.14
CA TYR A 83 2.96 8.99 1.89
C TYR A 83 2.05 10.19 1.76
#